data_AF-A0A352LS90-F1
#
_entry.id   AF-A0A352LS90-F1
#
_cell.length_a   1.000
_cell.length_b   1.000
_cell.length_c   1.000
_cell.angle_alpha   90.00
_cell.angle_beta   90.00
_cell.angle_gamma   90.00
#
_symmetry.space_group_name_H-M   'P 1'
#
loop_
_entity.id
_entity.type
_entity.pdbx_description
1 polymer ?
#
loop_
_entity_poly.entity_id
_entity_poly.type
_entity_poly.pdbx_seq_one_letter_code
_entity_poly.pdbx_strand_id
1 'polypeptide(L)'
;MLGDMEKDVNGIIFATCAPKNRELVARVCRYLSECPPKDTKSIEIIISKLVEMRIKIQPFRNDDALQTINELSEAISALSNLVKEECK
;
A
#
# COMPACT_ATOMS: atom_id res chain seq x y z
N MET A 1 17.27 -10.10 -25.32
CA MET A 1 16.89 -8.78 -24.78
C MET A 1 15.78 -8.94 -23.74
N LEU A 2 16.02 -9.70 -22.66
CA LEU A 2 15.13 -9.80 -21.48
C LEU A 2 15.70 -9.07 -20.25
N GLY A 3 17.02 -8.81 -20.24
CA GLY A 3 17.72 -8.20 -19.11
C GLY A 3 17.48 -6.69 -18.92
N ASP A 4 16.90 -5.99 -19.88
CA ASP A 4 16.55 -4.56 -19.73
C ASP A 4 15.19 -4.36 -19.05
N MET A 5 14.21 -5.24 -19.29
CA MET A 5 12.91 -5.20 -18.61
C MET A 5 13.00 -5.57 -17.12
N GLU A 6 13.87 -6.52 -16.75
CA GLU A 6 14.10 -6.87 -15.33
C GLU A 6 14.77 -5.73 -14.54
N LYS A 7 15.59 -4.91 -15.19
CA LYS A 7 16.21 -3.73 -14.57
C LYS A 7 15.21 -2.61 -14.33
N ASP A 8 14.28 -2.37 -15.25
CA ASP A 8 13.25 -1.33 -15.11
C ASP A 8 12.23 -1.68 -14.01
N VAL A 9 11.79 -2.93 -13.96
CA VAL A 9 10.89 -3.40 -12.90
C VAL A 9 11.58 -3.26 -11.55
N ASN A 10 12.80 -3.80 -11.40
CA ASN A 10 13.58 -3.65 -10.17
C ASN A 10 13.89 -2.18 -9.82
N GLY A 11 14.01 -1.28 -10.80
CA GLY A 11 14.16 0.17 -10.57
C GLY A 11 12.91 0.84 -10.03
N ILE A 12 11.72 0.48 -10.54
CA ILE A 12 10.42 0.94 -10.02
C ILE A 12 10.18 0.40 -8.60
N ILE A 13 10.64 -0.82 -8.33
CA ILE A 13 10.56 -1.48 -7.02
C ILE A 13 11.53 -0.86 -6.02
N PHE A 14 12.77 -0.59 -6.42
CA PHE A 14 13.75 0.09 -5.58
C PHE A 14 13.30 1.51 -5.27
N ALA A 15 12.63 2.18 -6.21
CA ALA A 15 11.97 3.46 -5.95
C ALA A 15 10.82 3.28 -4.93
N THR A 16 9.88 2.38 -5.15
CA THR A 16 8.70 2.22 -4.26
C THR A 16 9.03 1.65 -2.86
N CYS A 17 10.07 0.82 -2.75
CA CYS A 17 10.57 0.25 -1.49
C CYS A 17 11.76 1.05 -0.92
N ALA A 18 12.18 2.14 -1.56
CA ALA A 18 13.20 3.03 -0.99
C ALA A 18 12.74 3.48 0.40
N PRO A 19 13.65 3.59 1.38
CA PRO A 19 13.29 3.94 2.76
C PRO A 19 12.40 5.20 2.87
N LYS A 20 12.65 6.21 2.02
CA LYS A 20 11.84 7.44 1.95
C LYS A 20 10.41 7.20 1.46
N ASN A 21 10.22 6.29 0.51
CA ASN A 21 8.91 5.96 -0.02
C ASN A 21 8.15 5.01 0.92
N ARG A 22 8.87 4.14 1.65
CA ARG A 22 8.31 3.35 2.75
C ARG A 22 7.79 4.23 3.89
N GLU A 23 8.58 5.21 4.32
CA GLU A 23 8.16 6.16 5.35
C GLU A 23 6.97 7.01 4.88
N LEU A 24 6.91 7.36 3.60
CA LEU A 24 5.75 8.03 3.01
C LEU A 24 4.51 7.12 3.02
N VAL A 25 4.63 5.85 2.63
CA VAL A 25 3.53 4.87 2.67
C VAL A 25 3.04 4.70 4.11
N ALA A 26 3.94 4.48 5.07
CA ALA A 26 3.60 4.36 6.48
C ALA A 26 2.88 5.60 7.03
N ARG A 27 3.35 6.81 6.68
CA ARG A 27 2.72 8.08 7.06
C ARG A 27 1.34 8.25 6.43
N VAL A 28 1.19 7.91 5.16
CA VAL A 28 -0.10 7.97 4.45
C VAL A 28 -1.08 6.97 5.05
N CYS A 29 -0.65 5.73 5.31
CA CYS A 29 -1.45 4.72 6.00
C CYS A 29 -1.89 5.21 7.38
N ARG A 30 -0.98 5.74 8.19
CA ARG A 30 -1.31 6.30 9.51
C ARG A 30 -2.29 7.47 9.42
N TYR A 31 -2.04 8.41 8.49
CA TYR A 31 -2.93 9.55 8.27
C TYR A 31 -4.34 9.10 7.85
N LEU A 32 -4.44 8.10 6.96
CA LEU A 32 -5.73 7.54 6.53
C LEU A 32 -6.46 6.79 7.65
N SER A 33 -5.72 6.19 8.59
CA SER A 33 -6.31 5.57 9.79
C SER A 33 -6.80 6.61 10.81
N GLU A 34 -6.05 7.70 11.01
CA GLU A 34 -6.39 8.77 11.96
C GLU A 34 -7.44 9.75 11.41
N CYS A 35 -7.41 10.01 10.11
CA CYS A 35 -8.25 10.96 9.38
C CYS A 35 -8.85 10.30 8.13
N PRO A 36 -9.71 9.29 8.28
CA PRO A 36 -10.31 8.62 7.15
C PRO A 36 -11.21 9.58 6.36
N PRO A 37 -11.30 9.41 5.03
CA PRO A 37 -12.29 10.13 4.22
C PRO A 37 -13.71 9.86 4.73
N LYS A 38 -14.56 10.89 4.72
CA LYS A 38 -15.99 10.76 5.12
C LYS A 38 -16.88 10.13 4.05
N ASP A 39 -16.34 9.95 2.85
CA ASP A 39 -17.07 9.40 1.71
C ASP A 39 -16.63 7.97 1.48
N THR A 40 -17.57 7.05 1.58
CA THR A 40 -17.36 5.60 1.43
C THR A 40 -16.71 5.27 0.08
N LYS A 41 -17.12 5.94 -1.00
CA LYS A 41 -16.57 5.72 -2.35
C LYS A 41 -15.08 6.11 -2.43
N SER A 42 -14.69 7.18 -1.74
CA SER A 42 -13.28 7.59 -1.63
C SER A 42 -12.47 6.58 -0.83
N ILE A 43 -13.04 6.03 0.26
CA ILE A 43 -12.39 4.95 1.03
C ILE A 43 -12.19 3.70 0.16
N GLU A 44 -13.18 3.31 -0.63
CA GLU A 44 -13.07 2.15 -1.54
C GLU A 44 -11.99 2.35 -2.61
N ILE A 45 -11.88 3.55 -3.19
CA ILE A 45 -10.81 3.90 -4.15
C ILE A 45 -9.43 3.76 -3.49
N ILE A 46 -9.29 4.25 -2.26
CA ILE A 46 -8.04 4.15 -1.50
C ILE A 46 -7.69 2.69 -1.21
N ILE A 47 -8.66 1.89 -0.74
CA ILE A 47 -8.47 0.44 -0.51
C ILE A 47 -7.99 -0.24 -1.79
N SER A 48 -8.63 0.06 -2.93
CA SER A 48 -8.24 -0.51 -4.23
C SER A 48 -6.78 -0.21 -4.57
N LYS A 49 -6.31 1.02 -4.33
CA LYS A 49 -4.91 1.40 -4.56
C LYS A 49 -3.93 0.78 -3.60
N LEU A 50 -4.28 0.63 -2.32
CA LEU A 50 -3.44 -0.08 -1.35
C LEU A 50 -3.29 -1.57 -1.71
N VAL A 51 -4.36 -2.21 -2.18
CA VAL A 51 -4.33 -3.59 -2.67
C VAL A 51 -3.43 -3.72 -3.91
N GLU A 52 -3.53 -2.79 -4.86
CA GLU A 52 -2.68 -2.75 -6.05
C GLU A 52 -1.18 -2.66 -5.68
N MET A 53 -0.84 -1.80 -4.72
CA MET A 53 0.52 -1.67 -4.20
C MET A 53 0.98 -2.96 -3.50
N ARG A 54 0.13 -3.58 -2.67
CA ARG A 54 0.46 -4.83 -1.99
C ARG A 54 0.78 -5.95 -2.98
N ILE A 55 -0.05 -6.12 -4.03
CA ILE A 55 0.16 -7.13 -5.08
C ILE A 55 1.49 -6.91 -5.80
N LYS A 56 1.83 -5.64 -6.09
CA LYS A 56 3.10 -5.31 -6.74
C LYS A 56 4.31 -5.65 -5.87
N ILE A 57 4.19 -5.54 -4.54
CA ILE A 57 5.28 -5.80 -3.58
C ILE A 57 5.38 -7.29 -3.20
N GLN A 58 4.28 -8.03 -3.27
CA GLN A 58 4.20 -9.44 -2.85
C GLN A 58 5.26 -10.41 -3.44
N PRO A 59 5.76 -10.24 -4.68
CA PRO A 59 6.81 -11.10 -5.22
C PRO A 59 8.18 -10.94 -4.53
N PHE A 60 8.43 -9.84 -3.81
CA PHE A 60 9.72 -9.59 -3.18
C PHE A 60 9.88 -10.35 -1.86
N ARG A 61 11.02 -11.01 -1.71
CA ARG A 61 11.37 -11.82 -0.54
C ARG A 61 12.47 -11.18 0.31
N ASN A 62 12.28 -9.92 0.69
CA ASN A 62 13.17 -9.19 1.60
C ASN A 62 12.36 -8.60 2.78
N ASP A 63 13.03 -8.31 3.89
CA ASP A 63 12.40 -7.83 5.12
C ASP A 63 11.65 -6.50 4.94
N ASP A 64 12.18 -5.61 4.09
CA ASP A 64 11.55 -4.32 3.79
C ASP A 64 10.22 -4.48 3.04
N ALA A 65 10.17 -5.38 2.06
CA ALA A 65 8.96 -5.73 1.35
C ALA A 65 7.95 -6.39 2.29
N LEU A 66 8.42 -7.29 3.18
CA LEU A 66 7.57 -7.96 4.15
C LEU A 66 6.93 -6.95 5.12
N GLN A 67 7.74 -6.02 5.64
CA GLN A 67 7.25 -4.95 6.50
C GLN A 67 6.23 -4.06 5.78
N THR A 68 6.51 -3.65 4.54
CA THR A 68 5.60 -2.81 3.75
C THR A 68 4.27 -3.53 3.47
N ILE A 69 4.30 -4.83 3.20
CA ILE A 69 3.09 -5.65 3.01
C ILE A 69 2.25 -5.69 4.29
N ASN A 70 2.88 -5.79 5.47
CA ASN A 70 2.17 -5.79 6.75
C ASN A 70 1.49 -4.43 7.00
N GLU A 71 2.23 -3.33 6.82
CA GLU A 71 1.69 -1.97 6.99
C GLU A 71 0.52 -1.69 6.04
N LEU A 72 0.63 -2.10 4.77
CA LEU A 72 -0.48 -2.01 3.81
C LEU A 72 -1.69 -2.84 4.24
N SER A 73 -1.47 -4.03 4.80
CA SER A 73 -2.55 -4.92 5.23
C SER A 73 -3.31 -4.35 6.42
N GLU A 74 -2.61 -3.76 7.40
CA GLU A 74 -3.24 -3.08 8.53
C GLU A 74 -4.09 -1.89 8.08
N ALA A 75 -3.56 -1.06 7.17
CA ALA A 75 -4.29 0.10 6.64
C ALA A 75 -5.55 -0.32 5.86
N ILE A 76 -5.46 -1.36 5.02
CA ILE A 76 -6.62 -1.92 4.31
C ILE A 76 -7.68 -2.41 5.30
N SER A 77 -7.28 -3.13 6.36
CA SER A 77 -8.20 -3.62 7.36
C SER A 77 -8.90 -2.50 8.13
N ALA A 78 -8.17 -1.46 8.55
CA ALA A 78 -8.75 -0.30 9.23
C ALA A 78 -9.79 0.41 8.35
N LEU A 79 -9.43 0.71 7.09
CA LEU A 79 -10.33 1.37 6.14
C LEU A 79 -11.54 0.51 5.78
N SER A 80 -11.35 -0.80 5.64
CA SER A 80 -12.45 -1.73 5.35
C SER A 80 -13.46 -1.84 6.50
N ASN A 81 -13.00 -1.69 7.74
CA ASN A 81 -13.89 -1.68 8.90
C ASN A 81 -14.75 -0.41 8.93
N LEU A 82 -14.17 0.75 8.59
CA LEU A 82 -14.92 2.00 8.50
C LEU A 82 -16.05 1.94 7.47
N VAL A 83 -15.79 1.39 6.28
CA VAL A 83 -16.84 1.15 5.26
C VAL A 83 -17.97 0.27 5.80
N LYS A 84 -17.62 -0.78 6.57
CA LYS A 84 -18.63 -1.68 7.16
C LYS A 84 -19.44 -1.04 8.28
N GLU A 85 -18.86 -0.10 9.03
CA GLU A 85 -19.55 0.62 10.11
C GLU A 85 -20.50 1.69 9.56
N GLU A 86 -20.14 2.39 8.49
CA GLU A 86 -21.04 3.37 7.84
C GLU A 86 -22.21 2.72 7.08
N CYS A 87 -22.12 1.43 6.73
CA CYS A 87 -23.22 0.68 6.12
C CYS A 87 -24.20 0.05 7.13
N LYS A 88 -24.06 0.33 8.44
CA LYS A 88 -25.02 -0.09 9.49
C LYS A 88 -25.93 1.05 9.91
#